data_AF-A0A842L097-F1
#
_entry.id   AF-A0A842L097-F1
#
_cell.length_a   1.000
_cell.length_b   1.000
_cell.length_c   1.000
_cell.angle_alpha   90.00
_cell.angle_beta   90.00
_cell.angle_gamma   90.00
#
_symmetry.space_group_name_H-M   'P 1'
#
loop_
_entity.id
_entity.type
_entity.pdbx_description
1 polymer ?
#
loop_
_entity_poly.entity_id
_entity_poly.type
_entity_poly.pdbx_seq_one_letter_code
_entity_poly.pdbx_strand_id
1 'polypeptide(L)'
;MKELDLNALIFHQNDIIQNLVLPTEVYPHLIRIDDLGPERILSSFIRTINYYNNRVYIDRVITEAKRSNIDFYLEVKEISYPDDIFELYPEIVKPDGSICPTNPFWWYYLDAKIRELFNVLPDIAGIIVSPGTNETKVSIQGNTCKCKRCQITRPQEWYKKLIETMYKPISEKRKILAVRDFTKTPQDQDLLIKTLMDFPKDV
;
A
#
# COMPACT_ATOMS: atom_id res chain seq x y z
N MET A 1 19.09 9.40 17.62
CA MET A 1 19.26 8.02 17.11
C MET A 1 20.63 7.49 17.43
N LYS A 2 21.73 8.08 16.92
CA LYS A 2 23.12 7.64 17.24
C LYS A 2 23.45 7.63 18.73
N GLU A 3 23.06 8.67 19.47
CA GLU A 3 23.29 8.75 20.93
C GLU A 3 22.57 7.64 21.73
N LEU A 4 21.50 7.08 21.16
CA LEU A 4 20.66 6.05 21.78
C LEU A 4 20.85 4.68 21.11
N ASP A 5 21.87 4.52 20.25
CA ASP A 5 22.15 3.30 19.49
C ASP A 5 20.93 2.73 18.72
N LEU A 6 20.09 3.63 18.20
CA LEU A 6 18.93 3.24 17.39
C LEU A 6 19.33 3.00 15.94
N ASN A 7 18.85 1.91 15.35
CA ASN A 7 19.20 1.44 14.02
C ASN A 7 18.04 1.46 13.00
N ALA A 8 16.84 1.93 13.37
CA ALA A 8 15.69 1.98 12.48
C ALA A 8 14.91 3.30 12.62
N LEU A 9 14.58 3.91 11.48
CA LEU A 9 13.72 5.09 11.35
C LEU A 9 12.45 4.70 10.61
N ILE A 10 11.30 4.95 11.24
CA ILE A 10 9.98 4.58 10.70
C ILE A 10 9.18 5.84 10.47
N PHE A 11 8.74 6.05 9.23
CA PHE A 11 7.75 7.08 8.90
C PHE A 11 6.38 6.44 8.79
N HIS A 12 5.48 6.80 9.71
CA HIS A 12 4.12 6.30 9.76
C HIS A 12 3.14 7.32 9.19
N GLN A 13 2.44 6.91 8.14
CA GLN A 13 1.23 7.55 7.65
C GLN A 13 0.46 6.53 6.81
N ASN A 14 -0.85 6.41 7.04
CA ASN A 14 -1.71 5.37 6.46
C ASN A 14 -1.49 5.16 4.96
N ASP A 15 -1.36 6.25 4.21
CA ASP A 15 -1.36 6.29 2.75
C ASP A 15 -0.08 6.90 2.15
N ILE A 16 1.02 6.99 2.90
CA ILE A 16 2.26 7.68 2.44
C ILE A 16 2.74 7.19 1.08
N ILE A 17 2.60 5.91 0.76
CA ILE A 17 3.00 5.35 -0.54
C ILE A 17 2.21 6.00 -1.69
N GLN A 18 0.93 6.35 -1.50
CA GLN A 18 0.14 7.02 -2.54
C GLN A 18 0.72 8.38 -2.95
N ASN A 19 1.45 9.03 -2.03
CA ASN A 19 2.09 10.32 -2.28
C ASN A 19 3.48 10.15 -2.91
N LEU A 20 3.93 8.92 -3.12
CA LEU A 20 5.24 8.58 -3.67
C LEU A 20 5.13 7.84 -5.00
N VAL A 21 4.04 7.15 -5.29
CA VAL A 21 3.93 6.29 -6.46
C VAL A 21 2.73 6.63 -7.33
N LEU A 22 2.94 6.48 -8.64
CA LEU A 22 1.90 6.50 -9.65
C LEU A 22 2.05 5.21 -10.47
N PRO A 23 1.30 4.14 -10.14
CA PRO A 23 1.45 2.86 -10.84
C PRO A 23 0.96 3.02 -12.27
N THR A 24 1.85 3.28 -13.23
CA THR A 24 1.50 3.67 -14.60
C THR A 24 0.63 2.64 -15.33
N GLU A 25 0.80 1.36 -15.01
CA GLU A 25 -0.03 0.24 -15.49
C GLU A 25 -1.50 0.32 -15.03
N VAL A 26 -1.77 1.01 -13.92
CA VAL A 26 -3.12 1.27 -13.40
C VAL A 26 -3.67 2.60 -13.91
N TYR A 27 -2.80 3.53 -14.31
CA TYR A 27 -3.19 4.88 -14.78
C TYR A 27 -2.77 5.14 -16.24
N PRO A 28 -3.26 4.35 -17.21
CA PRO A 28 -2.83 4.47 -18.61
C PRO A 28 -3.26 5.82 -19.25
N HIS A 29 -4.34 6.43 -18.77
CA HIS A 29 -4.88 7.68 -19.33
C HIS A 29 -4.17 8.95 -18.86
N LEU A 30 -3.43 8.92 -17.74
CA LEU A 30 -2.59 10.06 -17.34
C LEU A 30 -1.40 10.28 -18.28
N ILE A 31 -1.12 9.31 -19.16
CA ILE A 31 -0.09 9.38 -20.19
C ILE A 31 -0.68 9.97 -21.49
N ARG A 32 -2.01 9.98 -21.66
CA ARG A 32 -2.70 10.50 -22.85
C ARG A 32 -3.31 11.87 -22.57
N ILE A 33 -2.44 12.87 -22.58
CA ILE A 33 -2.79 14.29 -22.41
C ILE A 33 -3.86 14.72 -23.43
N ASP A 34 -3.88 14.09 -24.60
CA ASP A 34 -4.75 14.43 -25.74
C ASP A 34 -6.26 14.24 -25.46
N ASP A 35 -6.64 13.37 -24.51
CA ASP A 35 -8.03 13.08 -24.17
C ASP A 35 -8.54 13.85 -22.93
N LEU A 36 -7.69 14.68 -22.31
CA LEU A 36 -7.97 15.35 -21.05
C LEU A 36 -8.35 16.81 -21.25
N GLY A 37 -9.44 17.26 -20.63
CA GLY A 37 -9.75 18.69 -20.52
C GLY A 37 -8.67 19.46 -19.75
N PRO A 38 -8.55 20.80 -19.92
CA PRO A 38 -7.45 21.60 -19.34
C PRO A 38 -7.27 21.43 -17.82
N GLU A 39 -8.36 21.30 -17.07
CA GLU A 39 -8.31 21.10 -15.61
C GLU A 39 -7.68 19.75 -15.23
N ARG A 40 -7.96 18.69 -16.00
CA ARG A 40 -7.41 17.35 -15.78
C ARG A 40 -5.92 17.28 -16.13
N ILE A 41 -5.49 18.01 -17.16
CA ILE A 41 -4.06 18.16 -17.51
C ILE A 41 -3.32 18.84 -16.35
N LEU A 42 -3.84 19.97 -15.85
CA LEU A 42 -3.23 20.71 -14.75
C LEU A 42 -3.17 19.86 -13.47
N SER A 43 -4.26 19.18 -13.11
CA SER A 43 -4.31 18.28 -11.96
C SER A 43 -3.29 17.14 -12.06
N SER A 44 -3.20 16.49 -13.23
CA SER A 44 -2.24 15.41 -13.50
C SER A 44 -0.79 15.89 -13.40
N PHE A 45 -0.51 17.09 -13.93
CA PHE A 45 0.80 17.71 -13.88
C PHE A 45 1.23 18.06 -12.45
N ILE A 46 0.35 18.73 -11.68
CA ILE A 46 0.59 19.06 -10.27
C ILE A 46 0.86 17.79 -9.47
N ARG A 47 0.05 16.75 -9.69
CA ARG A 47 0.22 15.47 -8.99
C ARG A 47 1.56 14.81 -9.30
N THR A 48 1.99 14.83 -10.55
CA THR A 48 3.30 14.31 -10.97
C THR A 48 4.46 15.08 -10.33
N ILE A 49 4.36 16.42 -10.26
CA ILE A 49 5.34 17.26 -9.56
C ILE A 49 5.39 16.92 -8.07
N ASN A 50 4.23 16.76 -7.42
CA ASN A 50 4.17 16.40 -6.01
C ASN A 50 4.82 15.04 -5.74
N TYR A 51 4.58 14.04 -6.58
CA TYR A 51 5.26 12.75 -6.49
C TYR A 51 6.77 12.91 -6.61
N TYR A 52 7.25 13.69 -7.59
CA TYR A 52 8.68 13.94 -7.76
C TYR A 52 9.29 14.61 -6.52
N ASN A 53 8.68 15.68 -6.01
CA ASN A 53 9.17 16.41 -4.85
C ASN A 53 9.21 15.52 -3.60
N ASN A 54 8.16 14.72 -3.38
CA ASN A 54 8.09 13.79 -2.25
C ASN A 54 9.16 12.69 -2.38
N ARG A 55 9.38 12.15 -3.58
CA ARG A 55 10.46 11.17 -3.84
C ARG A 55 11.82 11.76 -3.52
N VAL A 56 12.13 12.97 -4.00
CA VAL A 56 13.42 13.64 -3.72
C VAL A 56 13.63 13.84 -2.22
N TYR A 57 12.58 14.25 -1.50
CA TYR A 57 12.65 14.40 -0.04
C TYR A 57 12.91 13.06 0.66
N ILE A 58 12.14 12.02 0.33
CA ILE A 58 12.28 10.71 0.98
C ILE A 58 13.61 10.04 0.61
N ASP A 59 14.06 10.14 -0.64
CA ASP A 59 15.36 9.64 -1.07
C ASP A 59 16.51 10.32 -0.31
N ARG A 60 16.38 11.63 -0.04
CA ARG A 60 17.33 12.34 0.82
C ARG A 60 17.34 11.80 2.25
N VAL A 61 16.17 11.54 2.84
CA VAL A 61 16.05 10.94 4.18
C VAL A 61 16.69 9.54 4.20
N ILE A 62 16.38 8.70 3.22
CA ILE A 62 16.96 7.35 3.07
C ILE A 62 18.49 7.43 2.97
N THR A 63 19.01 8.35 2.16
CA THR A 63 20.45 8.56 1.99
C THR A 63 21.14 8.92 3.30
N GLU A 64 20.57 9.84 4.08
CA GLU A 64 21.15 10.26 5.37
C GLU A 64 21.00 9.18 6.47
N ALA A 65 19.91 8.42 6.45
CA ALA A 65 19.71 7.26 7.33
C ALA A 65 20.77 6.17 7.03
N LYS A 66 20.96 5.82 5.76
CA LYS A 66 21.97 4.86 5.30
C LYS A 66 23.39 5.26 5.68
N ARG A 67 23.75 6.56 5.54
CA ARG A 67 25.04 7.12 6.01
C ARG A 67 25.25 6.98 7.52
N SER A 68 24.16 6.82 8.26
CA SER A 68 24.15 6.68 9.71
C SER A 68 23.94 5.24 10.17
N ASN A 69 23.97 4.26 9.25
CA ASN A 69 23.66 2.85 9.51
C ASN A 69 22.28 2.66 10.16
N ILE A 70 21.29 3.42 9.66
CA ILE A 70 19.90 3.37 10.09
C ILE A 70 19.06 2.87 8.92
N ASP A 71 18.30 1.81 9.15
CA ASP A 71 17.33 1.30 8.20
C ASP A 71 16.09 2.20 8.18
N PHE A 72 15.64 2.58 6.98
CA PHE A 72 14.44 3.40 6.81
C PHE A 72 13.26 2.56 6.34
N TYR A 73 12.13 2.64 7.08
CA TYR A 73 10.89 1.93 6.79
C TYR A 73 9.73 2.89 6.63
N LEU A 74 8.79 2.53 5.75
CA LEU A 74 7.48 3.15 5.69
C LEU A 74 6.48 2.27 6.43
N GLU A 75 5.76 2.84 7.38
CA GLU A 75 4.64 2.17 8.04
C GLU A 75 3.32 2.65 7.46
N VAL A 76 2.54 1.69 6.94
CA VAL A 76 1.33 1.93 6.14
C VAL A 76 0.14 1.10 6.56
N LYS A 77 -1.03 1.54 6.10
CA LYS A 77 -2.28 0.81 6.17
C LYS A 77 -2.78 0.60 4.74
N GLU A 78 -2.63 -0.62 4.23
CA GLU A 78 -3.08 -1.01 2.90
C GLU A 78 -4.37 -1.84 3.01
N ILE A 79 -5.32 -1.73 2.07
CA ILE A 79 -5.16 -1.08 0.76
C ILE A 79 -5.72 0.34 0.78
N SER A 80 -4.87 1.26 0.35
CA SER A 80 -5.17 2.68 0.27
C SER A 80 -4.96 3.18 -1.17
N TYR A 81 -5.93 3.95 -1.67
CA TYR A 81 -5.96 4.46 -3.05
C TYR A 81 -6.43 5.92 -3.12
N PRO A 82 -6.04 6.66 -4.19
CA PRO A 82 -6.57 7.98 -4.47
C PRO A 82 -7.97 7.86 -5.11
N ASP A 83 -8.85 8.81 -4.84
CA ASP A 83 -10.29 8.66 -5.16
C ASP A 83 -10.59 8.65 -6.67
N ASP A 84 -9.68 9.14 -7.50
CA ASP A 84 -9.80 9.13 -8.96
C ASP A 84 -9.73 7.71 -9.56
N ILE A 85 -9.32 6.71 -8.77
CA ILE A 85 -9.33 5.30 -9.20
C ILE A 85 -10.73 4.82 -9.59
N PHE A 86 -11.78 5.41 -9.03
CA PHE A 86 -13.17 5.08 -9.34
C PHE A 86 -13.64 5.57 -10.71
N GLU A 87 -12.99 6.62 -11.25
CA GLU A 87 -13.26 7.06 -12.61
C GLU A 87 -12.68 6.08 -13.64
N LEU A 88 -11.55 5.45 -13.30
CA LEU A 88 -10.86 4.51 -14.17
C LEU A 88 -11.42 3.09 -14.08
N TYR A 89 -11.86 2.68 -12.90
CA TYR A 89 -12.34 1.32 -12.61
C TYR A 89 -13.67 1.36 -11.86
N PRO A 90 -14.76 1.86 -12.49
CA PRO A 90 -16.05 2.04 -11.81
C PRO A 90 -16.64 0.73 -11.26
N GLU A 91 -16.26 -0.43 -11.78
CA GLU A 91 -16.73 -1.75 -11.34
C GLU A 91 -16.32 -2.15 -9.92
N ILE A 92 -15.38 -1.44 -9.31
CA ILE A 92 -14.94 -1.67 -7.92
C ILE A 92 -15.94 -1.11 -6.90
N VAL A 93 -16.77 -0.16 -7.33
CA VAL A 93 -17.90 0.39 -6.59
C VAL A 93 -19.17 -0.38 -6.97
N LYS A 94 -19.93 -0.82 -5.99
CA LYS A 94 -21.22 -1.47 -6.22
C LYS A 94 -22.34 -0.46 -6.42
N PRO A 95 -23.48 -0.85 -7.03
CA PRO A 95 -24.60 0.06 -7.22
C PRO A 95 -25.14 0.71 -5.93
N ASP A 96 -24.92 0.07 -4.78
CA ASP A 96 -25.28 0.59 -3.44
C ASP A 96 -24.22 1.53 -2.84
N GLY A 97 -23.18 1.88 -3.61
CA GLY A 97 -22.05 2.71 -3.18
C GLY A 97 -21.01 1.97 -2.35
N SER A 98 -21.21 0.68 -2.02
CA SER A 98 -20.23 -0.09 -1.26
C SER A 98 -18.99 -0.40 -2.10
N ILE A 99 -17.82 -0.28 -1.47
CA ILE A 99 -16.56 -0.72 -2.07
C ILE A 99 -16.41 -2.21 -1.79
N CYS A 100 -16.10 -2.99 -2.82
CA CYS A 100 -15.96 -4.44 -2.70
C CYS A 100 -14.52 -4.82 -2.33
N PRO A 101 -14.19 -5.18 -1.06
CA PRO A 101 -12.82 -5.45 -0.64
C PRO A 101 -12.25 -6.75 -1.22
N THR A 102 -13.11 -7.60 -1.77
CA THR A 102 -12.72 -8.86 -2.41
C THR A 102 -12.61 -8.75 -3.94
N ASN A 103 -12.73 -7.54 -4.52
CA ASN A 103 -12.56 -7.37 -5.96
C ASN A 103 -11.10 -7.70 -6.37
N PRO A 104 -10.85 -8.54 -7.40
CA PRO A 104 -9.50 -8.88 -7.85
C PRO A 104 -8.62 -7.67 -8.19
N PHE A 105 -9.24 -6.57 -8.61
CA PHE A 105 -8.56 -5.32 -8.94
C PHE A 105 -7.59 -4.88 -7.85
N TRP A 106 -7.95 -5.02 -6.58
CA TRP A 106 -7.13 -4.57 -5.47
C TRP A 106 -5.77 -5.25 -5.39
N TRP A 107 -5.69 -6.52 -5.79
CA TRP A 107 -4.44 -7.27 -5.79
C TRP A 107 -3.52 -6.84 -6.94
N TYR A 108 -4.12 -6.58 -8.11
CA TYR A 108 -3.41 -6.01 -9.24
C TYR A 108 -2.86 -4.62 -8.90
N TYR A 109 -3.71 -3.74 -8.36
CA TYR A 109 -3.33 -2.40 -7.95
C TYR A 109 -2.22 -2.41 -6.89
N LEU A 110 -2.35 -3.25 -5.85
CA LEU A 110 -1.37 -3.33 -4.77
C LEU A 110 -0.01 -3.85 -5.26
N ASP A 111 0.03 -4.92 -6.07
CA ASP A 111 1.28 -5.41 -6.64
C ASP A 111 1.97 -4.33 -7.50
N ALA A 112 1.24 -3.66 -8.39
CA ALA A 112 1.77 -2.57 -9.21
C ALA A 112 2.29 -1.39 -8.36
N LYS A 113 1.54 -1.01 -7.30
CA LYS A 113 1.90 0.06 -6.36
C LYS A 113 3.19 -0.24 -5.61
N ILE A 114 3.34 -1.45 -5.10
CA ILE A 114 4.53 -1.85 -4.34
C ILE A 114 5.73 -2.02 -5.26
N ARG A 115 5.56 -2.56 -6.48
CA ARG A 115 6.63 -2.63 -7.49
C ARG A 115 7.16 -1.25 -7.85
N GLU A 116 6.27 -0.30 -8.13
CA GLU A 116 6.64 1.08 -8.45
C GLU A 116 7.42 1.72 -7.31
N LEU A 117 6.99 1.53 -6.05
CA LEU A 117 7.71 2.06 -4.88
C LEU A 117 9.19 1.66 -4.86
N PHE A 118 9.49 0.37 -5.02
CA PHE A 118 10.88 -0.10 -5.04
C PHE A 118 11.64 0.24 -6.31
N ASN A 119 10.95 0.61 -7.39
CA ASN A 119 11.60 1.16 -8.58
C ASN A 119 12.02 2.61 -8.35
N VAL A 120 11.19 3.42 -7.68
CA VAL A 120 11.45 4.86 -7.48
C VAL A 120 12.25 5.17 -6.21
N LEU A 121 12.23 4.28 -5.20
CA LEU A 121 12.97 4.39 -3.94
C LEU A 121 13.68 3.07 -3.62
N PRO A 122 14.70 2.65 -4.40
CA PRO A 122 15.30 1.32 -4.27
C PRO A 122 16.07 1.09 -2.96
N ASP A 123 16.48 2.16 -2.27
CA ASP A 123 17.31 2.08 -1.06
C ASP A 123 16.52 2.04 0.25
N ILE A 124 15.18 2.10 0.22
CA ILE A 124 14.35 1.84 1.40
C ILE A 124 14.62 0.44 1.96
N ALA A 125 14.62 0.26 3.28
CA ALA A 125 14.87 -1.04 3.92
C ALA A 125 13.67 -1.97 3.80
N GLY A 126 12.47 -1.42 3.88
CA GLY A 126 11.25 -2.22 3.83
C GLY A 126 9.96 -1.44 4.12
N ILE A 127 8.90 -2.20 4.32
CA ILE A 127 7.56 -1.70 4.64
C ILE A 127 7.07 -2.40 5.90
N ILE A 128 6.45 -1.64 6.80
CA ILE A 128 5.68 -2.16 7.91
C ILE A 128 4.20 -2.01 7.55
N VAL A 129 3.43 -3.09 7.47
CA VAL A 129 2.00 -3.04 7.14
C VAL A 129 1.15 -3.41 8.33
N SER A 130 0.07 -2.66 8.56
CA SER A 130 -0.95 -2.96 9.57
C SER A 130 -2.26 -3.41 8.89
N PRO A 131 -2.44 -4.71 8.56
CA PRO A 131 -3.59 -5.17 7.78
C PRO A 131 -4.86 -5.38 8.62
N GLY A 132 -4.72 -5.53 9.94
CA GLY A 132 -5.80 -5.89 10.87
C GLY A 132 -6.67 -4.73 11.36
N THR A 133 -6.57 -3.57 10.71
CA THR A 133 -7.29 -2.34 11.09
C THR A 133 -8.43 -2.03 10.11
N ASN A 134 -9.40 -1.25 10.57
CA ASN A 134 -10.47 -0.70 9.75
C ASN A 134 -10.20 0.76 9.31
N GLU A 135 -8.98 1.26 9.54
CA GLU A 135 -8.55 2.61 9.15
C GLU A 135 -8.04 2.69 7.70
N THR A 136 -8.06 1.56 6.97
CA THR A 136 -7.77 1.50 5.54
C THR A 136 -9.03 1.81 4.72
N LYS A 137 -8.85 2.34 3.51
CA LYS A 137 -9.97 2.54 2.58
C LYS A 137 -10.59 1.21 2.10
N VAL A 138 -9.78 0.15 1.99
CA VAL A 138 -10.26 -1.21 1.73
C VAL A 138 -9.89 -2.11 2.91
N SER A 139 -10.91 -2.63 3.60
CA SER A 139 -10.74 -3.56 4.73
C SER A 139 -11.80 -4.65 4.67
N ILE A 140 -11.41 -5.89 4.99
CA ILE A 140 -12.37 -6.98 5.18
C ILE A 140 -13.17 -6.83 6.48
N GLN A 141 -12.58 -6.18 7.51
CA GLN A 141 -13.27 -5.90 8.78
C GLN A 141 -14.30 -4.77 8.62
N GLY A 142 -13.97 -3.74 7.84
CA GLY A 142 -14.86 -2.61 7.51
C GLY A 142 -15.86 -2.91 6.38
N ASN A 143 -15.97 -4.17 5.94
CA ASN A 143 -16.70 -4.52 4.72
C ASN A 143 -18.22 -4.32 4.85
N THR A 144 -18.76 -3.41 4.04
CA THR A 144 -20.21 -3.21 3.88
C THR A 144 -20.78 -3.95 2.68
N CYS A 145 -19.95 -4.38 1.73
CA CYS A 145 -20.37 -5.05 0.51
C CYS A 145 -20.92 -6.47 0.76
N LYS A 146 -22.09 -6.77 0.18
CA LYS A 146 -22.81 -8.05 0.34
C LYS A 146 -22.77 -8.95 -0.90
N CYS A 147 -21.84 -8.72 -1.84
CA CYS A 147 -21.75 -9.56 -3.03
C CYS A 147 -21.37 -11.02 -2.69
N LYS A 148 -21.65 -11.96 -3.60
CA LYS A 148 -21.37 -13.40 -3.40
C LYS A 148 -19.92 -13.66 -2.97
N ARG A 149 -18.93 -12.96 -3.55
CA ARG A 149 -17.51 -13.08 -3.17
C ARG A 149 -17.28 -12.69 -1.71
N CYS A 150 -17.77 -11.51 -1.30
CA CYS A 150 -17.65 -11.04 0.09
C CYS A 150 -18.33 -11.96 1.10
N GLN A 151 -19.42 -12.65 0.72
CA GLN A 151 -20.12 -13.57 1.60
C GLN A 151 -19.35 -14.87 1.84
N ILE A 152 -18.52 -15.31 0.88
CA ILE A 152 -17.78 -16.58 0.96
C ILE A 152 -16.33 -16.41 1.37
N THR A 153 -15.73 -15.22 1.19
CA THR A 153 -14.34 -14.96 1.56
C THR A 153 -14.16 -14.91 3.07
N ARG A 154 -13.25 -15.72 3.59
CA ARG A 154 -12.87 -15.67 5.01
C ARG A 154 -11.89 -14.52 5.25
N PRO A 155 -11.96 -13.79 6.38
CA PRO A 155 -11.00 -12.73 6.70
C PRO A 155 -9.53 -13.19 6.62
N GLN A 156 -9.24 -14.40 7.09
CA GLN A 156 -7.91 -15.01 7.01
C GLN A 156 -7.39 -15.12 5.57
N GLU A 157 -8.25 -15.53 4.62
CA GLU A 157 -7.89 -15.63 3.21
C GLU A 157 -7.60 -14.24 2.62
N TRP A 158 -8.33 -13.22 3.06
CA TRP A 158 -8.10 -11.85 2.65
C TRP A 158 -6.77 -11.31 3.18
N TYR A 159 -6.45 -11.52 4.47
CA TYR A 159 -5.16 -11.14 5.03
C TYR A 159 -4.01 -11.85 4.34
N LYS A 160 -4.14 -13.16 4.12
CA LYS A 160 -3.14 -13.95 3.39
C LYS A 160 -2.90 -13.35 2.01
N LYS A 161 -3.97 -13.05 1.27
CA LYS A 161 -3.83 -12.48 -0.07
C LYS A 161 -3.16 -11.10 -0.08
N LEU A 162 -3.49 -10.25 0.89
CA LEU A 162 -2.87 -8.94 1.04
C LEU A 162 -1.36 -9.07 1.31
N ILE A 163 -0.98 -9.88 2.30
CA ILE A 163 0.42 -10.07 2.70
C ILE A 163 1.21 -10.72 1.56
N GLU A 164 0.68 -11.76 0.89
CA GLU A 164 1.30 -12.39 -0.29
C GLU A 164 1.54 -11.38 -1.42
N THR A 165 0.55 -10.52 -1.70
CA THR A 165 0.62 -9.54 -2.78
C THR A 165 1.69 -8.47 -2.51
N MET A 166 1.89 -8.09 -1.25
CA MET A 166 2.97 -7.16 -0.87
C MET A 166 4.33 -7.87 -0.81
N TYR A 167 4.39 -9.05 -0.18
CA TYR A 167 5.63 -9.78 0.06
C TYR A 167 6.35 -10.15 -1.24
N LYS A 168 5.60 -10.54 -2.28
CA LYS A 168 6.19 -10.94 -3.56
C LYS A 168 7.14 -9.87 -4.15
N PRO A 169 6.70 -8.63 -4.47
CA PRO A 169 7.61 -7.60 -4.99
C PRO A 169 8.66 -7.11 -3.98
N ILE A 170 8.37 -7.18 -2.67
CA ILE A 170 9.32 -6.81 -1.60
C ILE A 170 10.50 -7.80 -1.56
N SER A 171 10.21 -9.10 -1.53
CA SER A 171 11.20 -10.17 -1.48
C SER A 171 12.03 -10.27 -2.77
N GLU A 172 11.43 -10.03 -3.94
CA GLU A 172 12.16 -9.91 -5.22
C GLU A 172 13.28 -8.85 -5.17
N LYS A 173 13.09 -7.79 -4.38
CA LYS A 173 14.06 -6.71 -4.15
C LYS A 173 14.93 -6.92 -2.91
N ARG A 174 14.78 -8.06 -2.23
CA ARG A 174 15.47 -8.43 -0.97
C ARG A 174 15.26 -7.40 0.15
N LYS A 175 14.03 -6.89 0.25
CA LYS A 175 13.62 -5.93 1.27
C LYS A 175 12.74 -6.62 2.31
N ILE A 176 12.52 -5.95 3.44
CA ILE A 176 11.74 -6.53 4.54
C ILE A 176 10.28 -6.10 4.41
N LEU A 177 9.37 -7.06 4.54
CA LEU A 177 7.98 -6.78 4.90
C LEU A 177 7.87 -7.14 6.38
N ALA A 178 7.42 -6.21 7.22
CA ALA A 178 7.06 -6.52 8.59
C ALA A 178 5.55 -6.34 8.75
N VAL A 179 4.89 -7.29 9.39
CA VAL A 179 3.46 -7.19 9.67
C VAL A 179 3.25 -6.74 11.11
N ARG A 180 2.69 -5.54 11.27
CA ARG A 180 2.30 -5.01 12.57
C ARG A 180 0.90 -5.51 12.91
N ASP A 181 0.81 -6.15 14.07
CA ASP A 181 -0.47 -6.51 14.66
C ASP A 181 -1.13 -5.28 15.28
N PHE A 182 -2.04 -4.68 14.51
CA PHE A 182 -2.84 -3.52 14.92
C PHE A 182 -4.32 -3.83 14.69
N THR A 183 -4.85 -4.67 15.56
CA THR A 183 -6.23 -5.18 15.53
C THR A 183 -7.07 -4.61 16.67
N LYS A 184 -8.40 -4.56 16.49
CA LYS A 184 -9.33 -4.04 17.51
C LYS A 184 -9.78 -5.07 18.53
N THR A 185 -9.73 -6.35 18.17
CA THR A 185 -10.24 -7.45 19.00
C THR A 185 -9.21 -8.58 19.10
N PRO A 186 -9.17 -9.31 20.24
CA PRO A 186 -8.32 -10.50 20.36
C PRO A 186 -8.60 -11.57 19.28
N GLN A 187 -9.86 -11.69 18.82
CA GLN A 187 -10.21 -12.64 17.77
C GLN A 187 -9.60 -12.26 16.42
N ASP A 188 -9.59 -10.98 16.08
CA ASP A 188 -8.91 -10.47 14.89
C ASP A 188 -7.40 -10.66 14.99
N GLN A 189 -6.85 -10.46 16.20
CA GLN A 189 -5.46 -10.69 16.53
C GLN A 189 -5.02 -12.14 16.24
N ASP A 190 -5.78 -13.10 16.78
CA ASP A 190 -5.54 -14.52 16.60
C ASP A 190 -5.59 -14.93 15.12
N LEU A 191 -6.53 -14.35 14.35
CA LEU A 191 -6.64 -14.61 12.92
C LEU A 191 -5.41 -14.11 12.15
N LEU A 192 -4.92 -12.91 12.46
CA LEU A 192 -3.73 -12.35 11.82
C LEU A 192 -2.48 -13.17 12.17
N ILE A 193 -2.28 -13.50 13.45
CA ILE A 193 -1.14 -14.32 13.89
C ILE A 193 -1.15 -15.69 13.21
N LYS A 194 -2.31 -16.37 13.17
CA LYS A 194 -2.45 -17.66 12.45
C LYS A 194 -2.17 -17.54 10.96
N THR A 195 -2.50 -16.39 10.36
CA THR A 195 -2.16 -16.12 8.96
C THR A 195 -0.67 -16.03 8.77
N LEU A 196 0.05 -15.34 9.66
CA LEU A 196 1.50 -15.15 9.58
C LEU A 196 2.30 -16.43 9.76
N MET A 197 1.76 -17.44 10.46
CA MET A 197 2.41 -18.74 10.60
C MET A 197 2.60 -19.49 9.26
N ASP A 198 1.84 -19.12 8.23
CA ASP A 198 1.99 -19.69 6.88
C ASP A 198 3.12 -19.03 6.06
N PHE A 199 3.70 -17.92 6.53
CA PHE A 199 4.69 -17.14 5.79
C PHE A 199 6.13 -17.47 6.19
N PRO A 200 7.10 -17.21 5.29
CA PRO A 200 8.52 -17.24 5.63
C PRO A 200 8.88 -16.33 6.81
N LYS A 201 10.01 -16.61 7.47
CA LYS A 201 10.48 -15.85 8.65
C LYS A 201 10.92 -14.40 8.36
N ASP A 202 11.09 -14.05 7.09
CA ASP A 202 11.43 -12.70 6.64
C ASP A 202 10.17 -11.84 6.36
N VAL A 203 9.02 -12.28 6.90
CA VAL A 203 7.73 -11.55 7.03
C VAL A 203 7.43 -11.28 8.51
#